data_AF-A0A971YPQ4-F1
#
_entry.id   AF-A0A971YPQ4-F1
#
_cell.length_a   1.000
_cell.length_b   1.000
_cell.length_c   1.000
_cell.angle_alpha   90.00
_cell.angle_beta   90.00
_cell.angle_gamma   90.00
#
_symmetry.space_group_name_H-M   'P 1'
#
loop_
_entity.id
_entity.type
_entity.pdbx_description
1 polymer ?
#
loop_
_entity_poly.entity_id
_entity_poly.type
_entity_poly.pdbx_seq_one_letter_code
_entity_poly.pdbx_strand_id
1 'polypeptide(L)'
;MQHHARSVLAVIVIFALLFTIIPALAAPTGTDIAGHWAEAQIRELMERGVVSGLPDGTFRPELTVTRAEFVTMVNKSLGLSPLADTGRFSDVNSGDWFAGQVEAAAEAGYVTGNPDGTFSPYRPITREQAAAMLIRAFGFARLVSETEQNAALASFADAGQVSSWAKADMATAVHLGLISGYTNTTLAPKPAALTTSNWQEWEAARTTEQREAVLEKLGSSGLITRGQTAAILVRALSKKPVIQEATLFDQAGTYGPEDGIETISGDVIVTADGVVLQNLIITGDLTIAESVGDGTVVLDNVIVKGETYVKGGGTDSVIFRSCTLEGTITVEKEDGKIRIVVEGSTSVPKVVLQSGAILITQEDGSVEEVILPEELDEDTEVVLSGSFGKVEIASQGASVSIGAGSSIDTLVLGENATGTKVDLDKEANVGTLTVNAPAEITGQGRIGTAEINNPDVDMKAEPEKVVYGEDAKKEEPKKGSGGGGGGGTTIPVSAISVEPTELILSAGEPGVTTGSIIATVSPSNATNKTV
;
A
#
# COMPACT_ATOMS: atom_id res chain seq x y z
N MET A 1 72.23 4.99 -36.91
CA MET A 1 71.55 5.17 -38.21
C MET A 1 70.10 4.74 -38.00
N GLN A 2 69.22 5.65 -37.61
CA GLN A 2 68.30 6.41 -38.46
C GLN A 2 67.30 5.55 -39.27
N HIS A 3 66.08 5.50 -38.71
CA HIS A 3 64.75 5.75 -39.27
C HIS A 3 64.23 5.15 -40.60
N HIS A 4 62.89 4.94 -40.54
CA HIS A 4 61.87 4.77 -41.58
C HIS A 4 61.49 3.31 -41.91
N ALA A 5 60.23 2.91 -42.15
CA ALA A 5 58.89 3.42 -41.85
C ALA A 5 57.88 2.33 -42.33
N ARG A 6 56.80 2.11 -41.56
CA ARG A 6 55.41 1.82 -41.99
C ARG A 6 55.02 0.46 -42.65
N SER A 7 54.18 -0.27 -41.89
CA SER A 7 52.81 -0.71 -42.26
C SER A 7 52.56 -2.10 -42.89
N VAL A 8 51.83 -2.92 -42.10
CA VAL A 8 50.54 -3.59 -42.43
C VAL A 8 50.53 -5.09 -42.85
N LEU A 9 49.66 -5.83 -42.13
CA LEU A 9 48.83 -7.01 -42.49
C LEU A 9 49.30 -8.45 -42.25
N ALA A 10 48.32 -9.25 -41.75
CA ALA A 10 48.10 -10.69 -41.87
C ALA A 10 48.56 -11.62 -40.71
N VAL A 11 47.82 -11.58 -39.58
CA VAL A 11 47.62 -12.76 -38.71
C VAL A 11 46.13 -12.84 -38.32
N ILE A 12 45.29 -13.22 -39.29
CA ILE A 12 43.92 -13.73 -39.10
C ILE A 12 43.80 -14.89 -40.11
N VAL A 13 42.99 -15.91 -39.76
CA VAL A 13 42.72 -17.18 -40.47
C VAL A 13 43.52 -18.40 -39.97
N ILE A 14 43.27 -18.82 -38.72
CA ILE A 14 42.89 -20.22 -38.39
C ILE A 14 41.77 -20.13 -37.34
N PHE A 15 40.56 -19.94 -37.83
CA PHE A 15 39.30 -20.19 -37.13
C PHE A 15 38.63 -21.34 -37.89
N ALA A 16 37.89 -22.18 -37.17
CA ALA A 16 36.98 -23.24 -37.62
C ALA A 16 37.45 -24.69 -37.40
N LEU A 17 36.55 -25.44 -36.74
CA LEU A 17 36.50 -26.90 -36.53
C LEU A 17 37.21 -27.47 -35.29
N LEU A 18 36.84 -26.97 -34.11
CA LEU A 18 36.71 -27.77 -32.89
C LEU A 18 35.52 -27.25 -32.06
N PHE A 19 34.36 -27.10 -32.71
CA PHE A 19 33.07 -27.12 -32.04
C PHE A 19 32.67 -28.59 -31.91
N THR A 20 33.19 -29.27 -30.89
CA THR A 20 32.57 -30.53 -30.45
C THR A 20 31.30 -30.15 -29.72
N ILE A 21 30.22 -30.12 -30.49
CA ILE A 21 28.85 -30.52 -30.11
C ILE A 21 28.71 -30.63 -28.58
N ILE A 22 28.39 -29.51 -27.91
CA ILE A 22 27.65 -29.64 -26.67
C ILE A 22 26.36 -30.33 -27.13
N PRO A 23 26.06 -31.57 -26.73
CA PRO A 23 24.74 -32.12 -27.04
C PRO A 23 23.76 -31.08 -26.54
N ALA A 24 22.93 -30.55 -27.44
CA ALA A 24 21.77 -29.80 -27.02
C ALA A 24 21.08 -30.71 -26.02
N LEU A 25 21.11 -30.35 -24.73
CA LEU A 25 20.38 -31.09 -23.72
C LEU A 25 18.95 -31.04 -24.22
N ALA A 26 18.45 -32.16 -24.76
CA ALA A 26 17.05 -32.28 -25.11
C ALA A 26 16.31 -31.90 -23.82
N ALA A 27 15.43 -30.90 -23.89
CA ALA A 27 14.64 -30.51 -22.73
C ALA A 27 14.01 -31.80 -22.17
N PRO A 28 14.12 -32.07 -20.86
CA PRO A 28 13.72 -33.34 -20.29
C PRO A 28 12.28 -33.67 -20.70
N THR A 29 12.15 -34.68 -21.55
CA THR A 29 10.87 -35.16 -22.07
C THR A 29 10.22 -35.97 -20.96
N GLY A 30 9.02 -35.60 -20.48
CA GLY A 30 8.33 -36.38 -19.44
C GLY A 30 8.04 -37.81 -19.91
N THR A 31 8.95 -38.75 -19.62
CA THR A 31 8.87 -40.14 -20.12
C THR A 31 7.73 -40.95 -19.49
N ASP A 32 7.20 -40.47 -18.37
CA ASP A 32 6.19 -41.10 -17.51
C ASP A 32 4.77 -40.51 -17.68
N ILE A 33 4.55 -39.60 -18.65
CA ILE A 33 3.23 -38.98 -18.86
C ILE A 33 2.33 -39.75 -19.83
N ALA A 34 2.87 -40.73 -20.55
CA ALA A 34 2.11 -41.45 -21.58
C ALA A 34 0.91 -42.20 -20.98
N GLY A 35 -0.30 -41.90 -21.46
CA GLY A 35 -1.55 -42.47 -20.97
C GLY A 35 -2.08 -41.83 -19.69
N HIS A 36 -1.39 -40.83 -19.13
CA HIS A 36 -1.85 -40.06 -17.99
C HIS A 36 -2.98 -39.10 -18.41
N TRP A 37 -4.00 -38.92 -17.58
CA TRP A 37 -5.18 -38.10 -17.93
C TRP A 37 -4.84 -36.62 -18.23
N ALA A 38 -3.76 -36.10 -17.63
CA ALA A 38 -3.25 -34.75 -17.84
C ALA A 38 -2.17 -34.66 -18.93
N GLU A 39 -1.89 -35.74 -19.68
CA GLU A 39 -0.80 -35.81 -20.66
C GLU A 39 -0.84 -34.63 -21.65
N ALA A 40 -2.01 -34.37 -22.24
CA ALA A 40 -2.15 -33.31 -23.23
C ALA A 40 -1.83 -31.93 -22.65
N GLN A 41 -2.33 -31.63 -21.44
CA GLN A 41 -2.11 -30.34 -20.78
C GLN A 41 -0.66 -30.18 -20.34
N ILE A 42 -0.02 -31.26 -19.88
CA ILE A 42 1.40 -31.26 -19.54
C ILE A 42 2.24 -30.96 -20.78
N ARG A 43 1.97 -31.61 -21.93
CA ARG A 43 2.68 -31.36 -23.18
C ARG A 43 2.53 -29.91 -23.66
N GLU A 44 1.31 -29.38 -23.60
CA GLU A 44 1.05 -27.98 -23.96
C GLU A 44 1.86 -27.00 -23.11
N LEU A 45 1.88 -27.18 -21.78
CA LEU A 45 2.65 -26.29 -20.91
C LEU A 45 4.17 -26.48 -21.03
N MET A 46 4.64 -27.68 -21.41
CA MET A 46 6.05 -27.90 -21.76
C MET A 46 6.43 -27.13 -23.03
N GLU A 47 5.60 -27.18 -24.07
CA GLU A 47 5.79 -26.43 -25.32
C GLU A 47 5.80 -24.92 -25.08
N ARG A 48 4.97 -24.43 -24.16
CA ARG A 48 4.94 -23.02 -23.73
C ARG A 48 6.09 -22.63 -22.77
N GLY A 49 6.92 -23.58 -22.34
CA GLY A 49 8.01 -23.33 -21.38
C GLY A 49 7.56 -23.05 -19.95
N VAL A 50 6.28 -23.27 -19.63
CA VAL A 50 5.69 -23.04 -18.31
C VAL A 50 6.15 -24.11 -17.32
N VAL A 51 6.14 -25.38 -17.76
CA VAL A 51 6.59 -26.52 -16.95
C VAL A 51 7.75 -27.26 -17.64
N SER A 52 8.54 -27.99 -16.85
CA SER A 52 9.64 -28.82 -17.36
C SER A 52 9.72 -30.14 -16.59
N GLY A 53 10.28 -31.17 -17.23
CA GLY A 53 10.61 -32.42 -16.55
C GLY A 53 11.76 -32.27 -15.55
N LEU A 54 11.90 -33.26 -14.67
CA LEU A 54 12.99 -33.38 -13.72
C LEU A 54 14.29 -33.85 -14.41
N PRO A 55 15.46 -33.70 -13.76
CA PRO A 55 16.75 -34.12 -14.31
C PRO A 55 16.84 -35.62 -14.64
N ASP A 56 16.02 -36.46 -14.02
CA ASP A 56 15.93 -37.89 -14.27
C ASP A 56 15.14 -38.26 -15.55
N GLY A 57 14.62 -37.26 -16.28
CA GLY A 57 13.83 -37.46 -17.50
C GLY A 57 12.36 -37.80 -17.25
N THR A 58 11.88 -37.70 -16.01
CA THR A 58 10.45 -37.86 -15.68
C THR A 58 9.78 -36.50 -15.50
N PHE A 59 8.45 -36.45 -15.57
CA PHE A 59 7.67 -35.28 -15.16
C PHE A 59 7.09 -35.44 -13.76
N ARG A 60 6.83 -36.68 -13.32
CA ARG A 60 6.17 -37.06 -12.07
C ARG A 60 4.81 -36.35 -11.89
N PRO A 61 3.80 -36.67 -12.71
CA PRO A 61 2.52 -35.97 -12.66
C PRO A 61 1.78 -36.09 -11.33
N GLU A 62 2.04 -37.12 -10.54
CA GLU A 62 1.44 -37.35 -9.21
C GLU A 62 2.23 -36.71 -8.05
N LEU A 63 3.42 -36.16 -8.32
CA LEU A 63 4.20 -35.47 -7.30
C LEU A 63 3.50 -34.16 -6.90
N THR A 64 3.39 -33.91 -5.59
CA THR A 64 2.79 -32.68 -5.08
C THR A 64 3.67 -31.46 -5.34
N VAL A 65 3.02 -30.31 -5.48
CA VAL A 65 3.66 -29.04 -5.83
C VAL A 65 3.82 -28.18 -4.58
N THR A 66 5.01 -27.59 -4.38
CA THR A 66 5.20 -26.61 -3.30
C THR A 66 4.60 -25.25 -3.67
N ARG A 67 4.36 -24.40 -2.67
CA ARG A 67 3.86 -23.02 -2.91
C ARG A 67 4.78 -22.23 -3.84
N ALA A 68 6.10 -22.32 -3.68
CA ALA A 68 7.07 -21.67 -4.57
C ALA A 68 7.03 -22.22 -6.01
N GLU A 69 6.91 -23.54 -6.17
CA GLU A 69 6.77 -24.17 -7.49
C GLU A 69 5.46 -23.79 -8.17
N PHE A 70 4.37 -23.72 -7.40
CA PHE A 70 3.06 -23.32 -7.88
C PHE A 70 3.07 -21.88 -8.40
N VAL A 71 3.57 -20.95 -7.59
CA VAL A 71 3.72 -19.53 -7.97
C VAL A 71 4.57 -19.38 -9.23
N THR A 72 5.67 -20.12 -9.32
CA THR A 72 6.54 -20.09 -10.51
C THR A 72 5.79 -20.53 -11.78
N MET A 73 4.96 -21.58 -11.69
CA MET A 73 4.15 -22.03 -12.84
C MET A 73 3.06 -21.02 -13.21
N VAL A 74 2.45 -20.36 -12.22
CA VAL A 74 1.45 -19.30 -12.46
C VAL A 74 2.12 -18.09 -13.13
N ASN A 75 3.22 -17.56 -12.59
CA ASN A 75 3.97 -16.44 -13.17
C ASN A 75 4.35 -16.71 -14.62
N LYS A 76 4.92 -17.89 -14.89
CA LYS A 76 5.28 -18.29 -16.26
C LYS A 76 4.08 -18.38 -17.19
N SER A 77 2.92 -18.81 -16.69
CA SER A 77 1.68 -18.84 -17.47
C SER A 77 1.19 -17.44 -17.81
N LEU A 78 1.40 -16.47 -16.92
CA LEU A 78 1.02 -15.07 -17.08
C LEU A 78 2.08 -14.20 -17.78
N GLY A 79 3.28 -14.74 -18.02
CA GLY A 79 4.41 -13.97 -18.56
C GLY A 79 5.04 -13.00 -17.55
N LEU A 80 4.80 -13.19 -16.25
CA LEU A 80 5.39 -12.36 -15.19
C LEU A 80 6.88 -12.67 -15.04
N SER A 81 7.68 -11.61 -15.00
CA SER A 81 9.13 -11.71 -14.80
C SER A 81 9.47 -11.67 -13.30
N PRO A 82 10.50 -12.40 -12.84
CA PRO A 82 10.97 -12.28 -11.46
C PRO A 82 11.36 -10.85 -11.12
N LEU A 83 11.01 -10.39 -9.93
CA LEU A 83 11.43 -9.09 -9.38
C LEU A 83 12.60 -9.24 -8.41
N ALA A 84 13.22 -8.12 -8.03
CA ALA A 84 14.24 -8.11 -6.99
C ALA A 84 13.59 -8.35 -5.62
N ASP A 85 14.15 -9.24 -4.81
CA ASP A 85 13.67 -9.49 -3.44
C ASP A 85 13.77 -8.22 -2.58
N THR A 86 12.66 -7.85 -1.94
CA THR A 86 12.55 -6.69 -1.06
C THR A 86 12.61 -7.06 0.43
N GLY A 87 12.73 -8.35 0.76
CA GLY A 87 12.66 -8.84 2.14
C GLY A 87 11.23 -8.90 2.69
N ARG A 88 10.22 -8.96 1.81
CA ARG A 88 8.79 -8.97 2.17
C ARG A 88 8.37 -10.15 3.05
N PHE A 89 8.99 -11.31 2.86
CA PHE A 89 8.69 -12.52 3.63
C PHE A 89 9.94 -13.01 4.36
N SER A 90 9.81 -13.23 5.67
CA SER A 90 10.95 -13.56 6.55
C SER A 90 11.62 -14.91 6.28
N ASP A 91 10.95 -15.81 5.55
CA ASP A 91 11.43 -17.14 5.17
C ASP A 91 11.79 -17.27 3.68
N VAL A 92 11.92 -16.13 2.99
CA VAL A 92 12.40 -16.04 1.60
C VAL A 92 13.70 -15.25 1.60
N ASN A 93 14.79 -15.86 1.16
CA ASN A 93 16.09 -15.20 1.06
C ASN A 93 16.36 -14.82 -0.40
N SER A 94 16.99 -13.69 -0.64
CA SER A 94 17.37 -13.23 -2.00
C SER A 94 18.14 -14.24 -2.86
N GLY A 95 18.87 -15.18 -2.25
CA GLY A 95 19.58 -16.26 -2.94
C GLY A 95 18.72 -17.48 -3.30
N ASP A 96 17.49 -17.56 -2.81
CA ASP A 96 16.57 -18.66 -3.13
C ASP A 96 16.11 -18.54 -4.59
N TRP A 97 16.08 -19.67 -5.31
CA TRP A 97 15.73 -19.69 -6.74
C TRP A 97 14.32 -19.14 -7.04
N PHE A 98 13.43 -19.14 -6.04
CA PHE A 98 12.08 -18.64 -6.14
C PHE A 98 11.90 -17.22 -5.60
N ALA A 99 12.92 -16.58 -5.02
CA ALA A 99 12.76 -15.30 -4.32
C ALA A 99 12.08 -14.25 -5.21
N GLY A 100 12.62 -14.03 -6.41
CA GLY A 100 12.02 -13.08 -7.35
C GLY A 100 10.67 -13.51 -7.93
N GLN A 101 10.37 -14.82 -7.95
CA GLN A 101 9.04 -15.32 -8.35
C GLN A 101 7.99 -14.98 -7.30
N VAL A 102 8.34 -15.16 -6.02
CA VAL A 102 7.48 -14.83 -4.89
C VAL A 102 7.24 -13.31 -4.83
N GLU A 103 8.28 -12.50 -5.06
CA GLU A 103 8.11 -11.05 -5.10
C GLU A 103 7.20 -10.61 -6.25
N ALA A 104 7.42 -11.12 -7.47
CA ALA A 104 6.56 -10.80 -8.61
C ALA A 104 5.09 -11.16 -8.37
N ALA A 105 4.84 -12.27 -7.66
CA ALA A 105 3.49 -12.72 -7.34
C ALA A 105 2.82 -11.88 -6.23
N ALA A 106 3.63 -11.37 -5.30
CA ALA A 106 3.15 -10.46 -4.26
C ALA A 106 2.82 -9.08 -4.85
N GLU A 107 3.69 -8.58 -5.73
CA GLU A 107 3.47 -7.33 -6.47
C GLU A 107 2.23 -7.43 -7.38
N ALA A 108 2.03 -8.56 -8.05
CA ALA A 108 0.83 -8.84 -8.83
C ALA A 108 -0.44 -9.11 -7.98
N GLY A 109 -0.36 -8.96 -6.65
CA GLY A 109 -1.52 -8.99 -5.74
C GLY A 109 -2.14 -10.37 -5.50
N TYR A 110 -1.58 -11.45 -6.05
CA TYR A 110 -2.16 -12.80 -5.89
C TYR A 110 -1.50 -13.65 -4.79
N VAL A 111 -0.44 -13.12 -4.17
CA VAL A 111 0.23 -13.70 -2.99
C VAL A 111 0.31 -12.65 -1.86
N THR A 112 -0.24 -12.96 -0.70
CA THR A 112 -0.21 -12.08 0.49
C THR A 112 0.64 -12.62 1.65
N GLY A 113 1.15 -13.84 1.54
CA GLY A 113 1.82 -14.54 2.64
C GLY A 113 0.88 -15.04 3.74
N ASN A 114 1.48 -15.49 4.83
CA ASN A 114 0.83 -15.94 6.06
C ASN A 114 0.78 -14.79 7.09
N PRO A 115 -0.13 -14.85 8.09
CA PRO A 115 -0.24 -13.80 9.12
C PRO A 115 1.02 -13.56 9.96
N ASP A 116 1.96 -14.51 9.98
CA ASP A 116 3.24 -14.40 10.70
C ASP A 116 4.36 -13.74 9.86
N GLY A 117 4.03 -13.22 8.67
CA GLY A 117 5.00 -12.60 7.76
C GLY A 117 5.87 -13.59 6.98
N THR A 118 5.46 -14.86 6.90
CA THR A 118 6.14 -15.89 6.10
C THR A 118 5.39 -16.20 4.80
N PHE A 119 6.05 -16.83 3.83
CA PHE A 119 5.43 -17.37 2.61
C PHE A 119 5.26 -18.90 2.65
N SER A 120 6.06 -19.63 3.43
CA SER A 120 6.19 -21.09 3.46
C SER A 120 6.50 -21.71 2.09
N PRO A 121 7.63 -21.37 1.43
CA PRO A 121 7.89 -21.69 0.02
C PRO A 121 7.94 -23.19 -0.28
N TYR A 122 8.41 -23.99 0.67
CA TYR A 122 8.59 -25.44 0.51
C TYR A 122 7.37 -26.26 0.94
N ARG A 123 6.37 -25.62 1.54
CA ARG A 123 5.14 -26.31 1.95
C ARG A 123 4.33 -26.70 0.70
N PRO A 124 3.81 -27.94 0.62
CA PRO A 124 2.87 -28.31 -0.43
C PRO A 124 1.65 -27.40 -0.43
N ILE A 125 1.23 -26.96 -1.61
CA ILE A 125 0.05 -26.10 -1.72
C ILE A 125 -1.23 -26.92 -1.54
N THR A 126 -2.16 -26.42 -0.72
CA THR A 126 -3.49 -27.02 -0.60
C THR A 126 -4.37 -26.61 -1.77
N ARG A 127 -5.45 -27.36 -2.01
CA ARG A 127 -6.40 -27.02 -3.08
C ARG A 127 -7.11 -25.69 -2.87
N GLU A 128 -7.45 -25.35 -1.62
CA GLU A 128 -8.06 -24.06 -1.31
C GLU A 128 -7.08 -22.89 -1.49
N GLN A 129 -5.80 -23.09 -1.18
CA GLN A 129 -4.76 -22.08 -1.46
C GLN A 129 -4.53 -21.89 -2.95
N ALA A 130 -4.50 -22.98 -3.72
CA ALA A 130 -4.35 -22.90 -5.16
C ALA A 130 -5.55 -22.22 -5.83
N ALA A 131 -6.78 -22.53 -5.41
CA ALA A 131 -7.98 -21.83 -5.86
C ALA A 131 -7.85 -20.33 -5.62
N ALA A 132 -7.51 -19.96 -4.38
CA ALA A 132 -7.30 -18.59 -3.95
C ALA A 132 -6.26 -17.83 -4.79
N MET A 133 -5.11 -18.45 -5.05
CA MET A 133 -4.06 -17.86 -5.88
C MET A 133 -4.48 -17.75 -7.34
N LEU A 134 -5.13 -18.77 -7.91
CA LEU A 134 -5.53 -18.77 -9.33
C LEU A 134 -6.62 -17.76 -9.65
N ILE A 135 -7.63 -17.66 -8.79
CA ILE A 135 -8.72 -16.69 -8.98
C ILE A 135 -8.18 -15.26 -8.98
N ARG A 136 -7.27 -14.94 -8.03
CA ARG A 136 -6.58 -13.65 -8.00
C ARG A 136 -5.66 -13.46 -9.21
N ALA A 137 -4.77 -14.41 -9.48
CA ALA A 137 -3.72 -14.27 -10.49
C ALA A 137 -4.26 -14.10 -11.92
N PHE A 138 -5.39 -14.75 -12.23
CA PHE A 138 -6.04 -14.63 -13.54
C PHE A 138 -7.17 -13.58 -13.54
N GLY A 139 -7.37 -12.83 -12.45
CA GLY A 139 -8.40 -11.79 -12.37
C GLY A 139 -9.83 -12.29 -12.57
N PHE A 140 -10.15 -13.51 -12.10
CA PHE A 140 -11.50 -14.04 -12.22
C PHE A 140 -12.43 -13.38 -11.19
N ALA A 141 -13.58 -12.88 -11.65
CA ALA A 141 -14.63 -12.38 -10.77
C ALA A 141 -15.10 -13.47 -9.81
N ARG A 142 -15.03 -13.19 -8.50
CA ARG A 142 -15.47 -14.10 -7.44
C ARG A 142 -16.99 -14.14 -7.37
N LEU A 143 -17.53 -15.31 -7.05
CA LEU A 143 -18.90 -15.42 -6.58
C LEU A 143 -19.02 -14.68 -5.24
N VAL A 144 -19.77 -13.58 -5.20
CA VAL A 144 -19.95 -12.76 -3.99
C VAL A 144 -21.13 -13.22 -3.14
N SER A 145 -22.16 -13.80 -3.76
CA SER A 145 -23.34 -14.28 -3.05
C SER A 145 -23.06 -15.60 -2.33
N GLU A 146 -23.32 -15.63 -1.03
CA GLU A 146 -23.25 -16.89 -0.27
C GLU A 146 -24.16 -17.97 -0.86
N THR A 147 -25.30 -17.58 -1.43
CA THR A 147 -26.23 -18.52 -2.08
C THR A 147 -25.58 -19.19 -3.29
N GLU A 148 -24.92 -18.42 -4.15
CA GLU A 148 -24.22 -18.94 -5.33
C GLU A 148 -23.00 -19.77 -4.94
N GLN A 149 -22.24 -19.33 -3.94
CA GLN A 149 -21.11 -20.08 -3.40
C GLN A 149 -21.56 -21.45 -2.85
N ASN A 150 -22.64 -21.46 -2.06
CA ASN A 150 -23.21 -22.68 -1.50
C ASN A 150 -23.74 -23.59 -2.61
N ALA A 151 -24.39 -23.04 -3.64
CA ALA A 151 -24.88 -23.81 -4.78
C ALA A 151 -23.73 -24.45 -5.58
N ALA A 152 -22.65 -23.71 -5.85
CA ALA A 152 -21.47 -24.21 -6.55
C ALA A 152 -20.78 -25.36 -5.78
N LEU A 153 -20.83 -25.34 -4.45
CA LEU A 153 -20.20 -26.35 -3.60
C LEU A 153 -21.17 -27.45 -3.13
N ALA A 154 -22.45 -27.37 -3.45
CA ALA A 154 -23.51 -28.20 -2.86
C ALA A 154 -23.33 -29.71 -3.09
N SER A 155 -22.64 -30.11 -4.17
CA SER A 155 -22.39 -31.52 -4.47
C SER A 155 -21.32 -32.15 -3.57
N PHE A 156 -20.51 -31.37 -2.86
CA PHE A 156 -19.38 -31.87 -2.08
C PHE A 156 -19.72 -31.98 -0.59
N ALA A 157 -19.69 -33.20 -0.06
CA ALA A 157 -20.01 -33.49 1.33
C ALA A 157 -19.03 -32.84 2.32
N ASP A 158 -17.80 -32.58 1.88
CA ASP A 158 -16.73 -31.94 2.63
C ASP A 158 -16.57 -30.44 2.32
N ALA A 159 -17.55 -29.82 1.64
CA ALA A 159 -17.54 -28.37 1.38
C ALA A 159 -17.40 -27.53 2.66
N GLY A 160 -17.94 -28.00 3.79
CA GLY A 160 -17.78 -27.36 5.09
C GLY A 160 -16.34 -27.34 5.64
N GLN A 161 -15.40 -28.07 5.04
CA GLN A 161 -13.99 -28.03 5.40
C GLN A 161 -13.23 -26.89 4.70
N VAL A 162 -13.83 -26.28 3.67
CA VAL A 162 -13.26 -25.10 3.00
C VAL A 162 -13.17 -23.98 4.03
N SER A 163 -11.97 -23.44 4.22
CA SER A 163 -11.78 -22.34 5.16
C SER A 163 -12.58 -21.10 4.73
N SER A 164 -13.16 -20.34 5.67
CA SER A 164 -14.04 -19.19 5.35
C SER A 164 -13.38 -18.19 4.41
N TRP A 165 -12.08 -17.91 4.60
CA TRP A 165 -11.29 -17.01 3.75
C TRP A 165 -11.13 -17.50 2.30
N ALA A 166 -11.25 -18.81 2.07
CA ALA A 166 -11.07 -19.44 0.76
C ALA A 166 -12.40 -19.80 0.08
N LYS A 167 -13.54 -19.66 0.78
CA LYS A 167 -14.84 -20.17 0.31
C LYS A 167 -15.26 -19.57 -1.02
N ALA A 168 -15.17 -18.24 -1.17
CA ALA A 168 -15.52 -17.55 -2.41
C ALA A 168 -14.61 -17.98 -3.57
N ASP A 169 -13.28 -18.01 -3.34
CA ASP A 169 -12.30 -18.43 -4.34
C ASP A 169 -12.51 -19.89 -4.77
N MET A 170 -12.71 -20.80 -3.82
CA MET A 170 -12.93 -22.21 -4.10
C MET A 170 -14.24 -22.46 -4.84
N ALA A 171 -15.34 -21.84 -4.40
CA ALA A 171 -16.62 -21.93 -5.08
C ALA A 171 -16.53 -21.41 -6.53
N THR A 172 -15.83 -20.29 -6.73
CA THR A 172 -15.58 -19.71 -8.06
C THR A 172 -14.74 -20.67 -8.93
N ALA A 173 -13.66 -21.24 -8.38
CA ALA A 173 -12.81 -22.19 -9.11
C ALA A 173 -13.58 -23.45 -9.52
N VAL A 174 -14.50 -23.93 -8.69
CA VAL A 174 -15.41 -25.04 -9.01
C VAL A 174 -16.42 -24.63 -10.08
N HIS A 175 -17.08 -23.48 -9.91
CA HIS A 175 -18.08 -22.96 -10.83
C HIS A 175 -17.51 -22.76 -12.25
N LEU A 176 -16.29 -22.21 -12.35
CA LEU A 176 -15.58 -22.01 -13.60
C LEU A 176 -15.04 -23.32 -14.21
N GLY A 177 -15.08 -24.42 -13.45
CA GLY A 177 -14.53 -25.72 -13.85
C GLY A 177 -13.00 -25.76 -13.84
N LEU A 178 -12.33 -24.83 -13.16
CA LEU A 178 -10.88 -24.84 -12.99
C LEU A 178 -10.49 -26.02 -12.10
N ILE A 179 -11.15 -26.15 -10.96
CA ILE A 179 -10.97 -27.22 -9.99
C ILE A 179 -12.21 -28.09 -9.94
N SER A 180 -12.05 -29.38 -10.20
CA SER A 180 -13.07 -30.41 -10.01
C SER A 180 -12.80 -31.21 -8.73
N GLY A 181 -13.83 -31.85 -8.17
CA GLY A 181 -13.68 -32.74 -7.01
C GLY A 181 -12.78 -33.94 -7.31
N TYR A 182 -12.19 -34.53 -6.26
CA TYR A 182 -11.52 -35.84 -6.35
C TYR A 182 -12.51 -36.93 -6.72
N THR A 183 -13.73 -36.80 -6.20
CA THR A 183 -14.89 -37.60 -6.58
C THR A 183 -16.06 -36.66 -6.84
N ASN A 184 -17.19 -37.21 -7.29
CA ASN A 184 -18.42 -36.43 -7.47
C ASN A 184 -18.93 -35.80 -6.16
N THR A 185 -18.49 -36.28 -5.00
CA THR A 185 -18.96 -35.84 -3.67
C THR A 185 -17.85 -35.38 -2.73
N THR A 186 -16.60 -35.33 -3.19
CA THR A 186 -15.44 -34.99 -2.34
C THR A 186 -14.56 -33.96 -3.03
N LEU A 187 -14.41 -32.79 -2.41
CA LEU A 187 -13.59 -31.69 -2.89
C LEU A 187 -12.15 -31.78 -2.39
N ALA A 188 -11.96 -32.27 -1.16
CA ALA A 188 -10.74 -32.25 -0.36
C ALA A 188 -10.02 -30.89 -0.44
N PRO A 189 -10.55 -29.81 0.17
CA PRO A 189 -9.95 -28.48 0.07
C PRO A 189 -8.57 -28.37 0.72
N LYS A 190 -8.32 -29.22 1.73
CA LYS A 190 -7.06 -29.37 2.45
C LYS A 190 -6.96 -30.79 3.01
N PRO A 191 -5.76 -31.29 3.34
CA PRO A 191 -5.64 -32.63 3.91
C PRO A 191 -6.37 -32.79 5.25
N ALA A 192 -6.99 -33.95 5.46
CA ALA A 192 -7.79 -34.25 6.65
C ALA A 192 -6.94 -34.41 7.94
N ALA A 193 -5.67 -34.79 7.81
CA ALA A 193 -4.74 -35.06 8.91
C ALA A 193 -3.76 -33.90 9.20
N LEU A 194 -4.10 -32.67 8.81
CA LEU A 194 -3.21 -31.52 9.03
C LEU A 194 -3.13 -31.14 10.50
N THR A 195 -1.96 -31.35 11.08
CA THR A 195 -1.58 -30.83 12.41
C THR A 195 -0.33 -29.96 12.26
N THR A 196 -0.11 -29.04 13.20
CA THR A 196 1.12 -28.23 13.27
C THR A 196 2.39 -29.09 13.29
N SER A 197 2.33 -30.25 13.95
CA SER A 197 3.46 -31.20 14.01
C SER A 197 3.77 -31.81 12.64
N ASN A 198 2.74 -32.14 11.86
CA ASN A 198 2.93 -32.70 10.53
C ASN A 198 3.50 -31.64 9.55
N TRP A 199 3.26 -30.34 9.79
CA TRP A 199 3.79 -29.27 8.94
C TRP A 199 5.30 -29.09 9.02
N GLN A 200 5.90 -29.28 10.19
CA GLN A 200 7.34 -29.14 10.35
C GLN A 200 8.11 -30.24 9.60
N GLU A 201 7.56 -31.45 9.52
CA GLU A 201 8.14 -32.55 8.73
C GLU A 201 8.16 -32.20 7.22
N TRP A 202 7.10 -31.55 6.71
CA TRP A 202 7.04 -31.07 5.32
C TRP A 202 8.07 -29.99 5.03
N GLU A 203 8.16 -28.99 5.91
CA GLU A 203 9.10 -27.88 5.71
C GLU A 203 10.55 -28.30 5.84
N ALA A 204 10.86 -29.43 6.48
CA ALA A 204 12.20 -29.99 6.48
C ALA A 204 12.55 -30.78 5.19
N ALA A 205 11.56 -31.17 4.39
CA ALA A 205 11.76 -31.98 3.18
C ALA A 205 12.27 -31.12 2.00
N ARG A 206 13.59 -31.20 1.72
CA ARG A 206 14.27 -30.41 0.69
C ARG A 206 14.46 -31.17 -0.63
N THR A 207 14.41 -32.50 -0.62
CA THR A 207 14.55 -33.36 -1.81
C THR A 207 13.22 -34.01 -2.21
N THR A 208 13.11 -34.45 -3.46
CA THR A 208 11.91 -35.13 -3.97
C THR A 208 11.62 -36.40 -3.17
N GLU A 209 12.65 -37.20 -2.87
CA GLU A 209 12.54 -38.45 -2.12
C GLU A 209 12.04 -38.20 -0.69
N GLN A 210 12.53 -37.15 -0.03
CA GLN A 210 12.03 -36.75 1.29
C GLN A 210 10.56 -36.35 1.23
N ARG A 211 10.14 -35.59 0.22
CA ARG A 211 8.74 -35.16 0.07
C ARG A 211 7.83 -36.36 -0.19
N GLU A 212 8.24 -37.28 -1.05
CA GLU A 212 7.51 -38.52 -1.34
C GLU A 212 7.36 -39.39 -0.09
N ALA A 213 8.42 -39.53 0.72
CA ALA A 213 8.34 -40.26 1.99
C ALA A 213 7.36 -39.63 2.99
N VAL A 214 7.30 -38.31 3.06
CA VAL A 214 6.31 -37.61 3.89
C VAL A 214 4.89 -37.80 3.33
N LEU A 215 4.71 -37.81 2.00
CA LEU A 215 3.42 -38.07 1.35
C LEU A 215 2.92 -39.48 1.64
N GLU A 216 3.80 -40.48 1.62
CA GLU A 216 3.47 -41.87 1.92
C GLU A 216 2.91 -42.02 3.34
N LYS A 217 3.48 -41.29 4.30
CA LYS A 217 3.06 -41.30 5.71
C LYS A 217 1.74 -40.56 5.95
N LEU A 218 1.54 -39.40 5.32
CA LEU A 218 0.47 -38.46 5.66
C LEU A 218 -0.72 -38.49 4.68
N GLY A 219 -0.56 -39.11 3.52
CA GLY A 219 -1.50 -39.06 2.42
C GLY A 219 -1.44 -37.72 1.66
N SER A 220 -1.76 -37.78 0.36
CA SER A 220 -1.72 -36.62 -0.55
C SER A 220 -3.09 -35.99 -0.81
N SER A 221 -4.16 -36.54 -0.22
CA SER A 221 -5.52 -36.03 -0.41
C SER A 221 -5.61 -34.58 0.07
N GLY A 222 -6.04 -33.67 -0.80
CA GLY A 222 -6.16 -32.25 -0.50
C GLY A 222 -4.94 -31.39 -0.87
N LEU A 223 -3.89 -32.01 -1.41
CA LEU A 223 -2.74 -31.33 -2.02
C LEU A 223 -2.86 -31.34 -3.54
N ILE A 224 -2.25 -30.37 -4.21
CA ILE A 224 -2.22 -30.32 -5.68
C ILE A 224 -0.96 -31.00 -6.23
N THR A 225 -1.15 -31.86 -7.23
CA THR A 225 -0.06 -32.52 -7.97
C THR A 225 0.37 -31.74 -9.21
N ARG A 226 1.55 -32.04 -9.76
CA ARG A 226 2.08 -31.39 -10.97
C ARG A 226 1.15 -31.56 -12.18
N GLY A 227 0.59 -32.75 -12.35
CA GLY A 227 -0.38 -33.03 -13.42
C GLY A 227 -1.69 -32.27 -13.22
N GLN A 228 -2.17 -32.16 -11.97
CA GLN A 228 -3.33 -31.34 -11.65
C GLN A 228 -3.09 -29.85 -11.91
N THR A 229 -1.96 -29.30 -11.47
CA THR A 229 -1.58 -27.91 -11.76
C THR A 229 -1.55 -27.65 -13.26
N ALA A 230 -0.95 -28.55 -14.05
CA ALA A 230 -0.90 -28.40 -15.49
C ALA A 230 -2.31 -28.35 -16.11
N ALA A 231 -3.19 -29.26 -15.70
CA ALA A 231 -4.57 -29.27 -16.17
C ALA A 231 -5.35 -28.00 -15.77
N ILE A 232 -5.16 -27.53 -14.53
CA ILE A 232 -5.84 -26.33 -14.03
C ILE A 232 -5.35 -25.08 -14.78
N LEU A 233 -4.04 -24.94 -15.00
CA LEU A 233 -3.47 -23.80 -15.71
C LEU A 233 -3.89 -23.75 -17.18
N VAL A 234 -3.94 -24.89 -17.89
CA VAL A 234 -4.48 -24.93 -19.26
C VAL A 234 -5.95 -24.52 -19.28
N ARG A 235 -6.75 -24.98 -18.30
CA ARG A 235 -8.14 -24.52 -18.16
C ARG A 235 -8.19 -23.02 -17.92
N ALA A 236 -7.43 -22.48 -16.98
CA ALA A 236 -7.38 -21.05 -16.67
C ALA A 236 -6.98 -20.22 -17.90
N LEU A 237 -5.92 -20.61 -18.62
CA LEU A 237 -5.46 -19.95 -19.85
C LEU A 237 -6.48 -20.03 -21.00
N SER A 238 -7.29 -21.09 -21.05
CA SER A 238 -8.35 -21.23 -22.05
C SER A 238 -9.61 -20.44 -21.71
N LYS A 239 -9.78 -20.05 -20.44
CA LYS A 239 -10.87 -19.19 -20.01
C LYS A 239 -10.47 -17.76 -20.31
N LYS A 240 -11.30 -17.05 -21.06
CA LYS A 240 -11.19 -15.59 -21.08
C LYS A 240 -11.50 -15.12 -19.66
N PRO A 241 -10.60 -14.39 -18.97
CA PRO A 241 -11.02 -13.71 -17.76
C PRO A 241 -12.23 -12.89 -18.13
N VAL A 242 -13.34 -13.11 -17.44
CA VAL A 242 -14.41 -12.12 -17.42
C VAL A 242 -13.82 -11.02 -16.57
N ILE A 243 -13.04 -10.13 -17.21
CA ILE A 243 -12.78 -8.81 -16.64
C ILE A 243 -14.19 -8.29 -16.44
N GLN A 244 -14.60 -8.15 -15.19
CA GLN A 244 -15.90 -7.55 -14.90
C GLN A 244 -15.81 -6.16 -15.51
N GLU A 245 -16.48 -5.93 -16.65
CA GLU A 245 -16.49 -4.62 -17.26
C GLU A 245 -16.93 -3.66 -16.17
N ALA A 246 -16.10 -2.64 -15.94
CA ALA A 246 -16.36 -1.70 -14.86
C ALA A 246 -17.80 -1.18 -15.03
N THR A 247 -18.55 -1.17 -13.94
CA THR A 247 -19.92 -0.66 -13.98
C THR A 247 -19.84 0.83 -14.27
N LEU A 248 -20.32 1.22 -15.44
CA LEU A 248 -20.22 2.58 -15.94
C LEU A 248 -21.50 3.35 -15.63
N PHE A 249 -21.35 4.49 -14.96
CA PHE A 249 -22.40 5.49 -14.76
C PHE A 249 -22.09 6.71 -15.64
N ASP A 250 -22.69 6.73 -16.82
CA ASP A 250 -22.48 7.74 -17.88
C ASP A 250 -23.67 8.69 -18.09
N GLN A 251 -24.65 8.64 -17.19
CA GLN A 251 -25.80 9.54 -17.17
C GLN A 251 -26.07 10.02 -15.75
N ALA A 252 -26.49 11.29 -15.62
CA ALA A 252 -26.96 11.84 -14.36
C ALA A 252 -28.13 11.01 -13.80
N GLY A 253 -28.15 10.81 -12.48
CA GLY A 253 -29.19 10.02 -11.83
C GLY A 253 -28.75 9.44 -10.50
N THR A 254 -29.72 8.84 -9.80
CA THR A 254 -29.50 8.12 -8.56
C THR A 254 -29.45 6.62 -8.83
N TYR A 255 -28.37 5.98 -8.38
CA TYR A 255 -28.09 4.57 -8.62
C TYR A 255 -27.93 3.83 -7.30
N GLY A 256 -28.52 2.64 -7.23
CA GLY A 256 -28.65 1.85 -6.01
C GLY A 256 -30.06 1.95 -5.40
N PRO A 257 -30.40 1.05 -4.47
CA PRO A 257 -31.76 0.91 -3.97
C PRO A 257 -32.14 2.06 -3.02
N GLU A 258 -33.44 2.37 -2.90
CA GLU A 258 -33.95 3.29 -1.88
C GLU A 258 -33.82 2.71 -0.46
N ASP A 259 -34.01 1.39 -0.32
CA ASP A 259 -33.92 0.65 0.93
C ASP A 259 -33.03 -0.59 0.79
N GLY A 260 -32.27 -0.92 1.83
CA GLY A 260 -31.33 -2.04 1.83
C GLY A 260 -29.97 -1.64 1.25
N ILE A 261 -29.14 -2.62 0.89
CA ILE A 261 -27.82 -2.38 0.28
C ILE A 261 -27.65 -3.37 -0.89
N GLU A 262 -27.21 -2.86 -2.04
CA GLU A 262 -26.90 -3.67 -3.24
C GLU A 262 -25.38 -3.76 -3.44
N THR A 263 -24.90 -4.92 -3.89
CA THR A 263 -23.46 -5.13 -4.15
C THR A 263 -23.16 -5.06 -5.64
N ILE A 264 -22.32 -4.10 -6.05
CA ILE A 264 -21.65 -4.09 -7.34
C ILE A 264 -20.34 -4.86 -7.20
N SER A 265 -20.25 -5.97 -7.93
CA SER A 265 -18.99 -6.72 -8.04
C SER A 265 -18.10 -6.06 -9.09
N GLY A 266 -16.83 -5.85 -8.75
CA GLY A 266 -15.84 -5.21 -9.62
C GLY A 266 -15.80 -3.69 -9.50
N ASP A 267 -15.12 -3.07 -10.46
CA ASP A 267 -14.85 -1.64 -10.46
C ASP A 267 -16.07 -0.83 -10.92
N VAL A 268 -16.14 0.42 -10.47
CA VAL A 268 -17.15 1.39 -10.86
C VAL A 268 -16.46 2.61 -11.47
N ILE A 269 -16.98 3.09 -12.59
CA ILE A 269 -16.52 4.33 -13.22
C ILE A 269 -17.71 5.28 -13.38
N VAL A 270 -17.61 6.46 -12.78
CA VAL A 270 -18.55 7.57 -12.94
C VAL A 270 -17.97 8.53 -13.98
N THR A 271 -18.69 8.77 -15.06
CA THR A 271 -18.26 9.65 -16.18
C THR A 271 -19.19 10.82 -16.43
N ALA A 272 -20.35 10.87 -15.77
CA ALA A 272 -21.33 11.94 -15.91
C ALA A 272 -21.45 12.81 -14.66
N ASP A 273 -21.76 14.08 -14.90
CA ASP A 273 -22.26 15.02 -13.90
C ASP A 273 -23.62 14.54 -13.34
N GLY A 274 -23.91 14.90 -12.08
CA GLY A 274 -25.20 14.67 -11.43
C GLY A 274 -25.44 13.22 -11.02
N VAL A 275 -24.38 12.43 -10.86
CA VAL A 275 -24.46 11.04 -10.42
C VAL A 275 -24.51 10.97 -8.90
N VAL A 276 -25.52 10.29 -8.37
CA VAL A 276 -25.66 9.95 -6.96
C VAL A 276 -25.60 8.43 -6.83
N LEU A 277 -24.59 7.91 -6.14
CA LEU A 277 -24.51 6.50 -5.77
C LEU A 277 -25.05 6.36 -4.35
N GLN A 278 -26.04 5.50 -4.12
CA GLN A 278 -26.63 5.32 -2.81
C GLN A 278 -26.79 3.86 -2.40
N ASN A 279 -26.54 3.55 -1.13
CA ASN A 279 -26.82 2.22 -0.58
C ASN A 279 -26.12 1.09 -1.35
N LEU A 280 -24.84 1.27 -1.71
CA LEU A 280 -24.07 0.33 -2.52
C LEU A 280 -22.86 -0.23 -1.77
N ILE A 281 -22.50 -1.48 -2.05
CA ILE A 281 -21.17 -2.05 -1.79
C ILE A 281 -20.46 -2.24 -3.11
N ILE A 282 -19.36 -1.52 -3.32
CA ILE A 282 -18.46 -1.66 -4.46
C ILE A 282 -17.28 -2.52 -4.02
N THR A 283 -17.13 -3.71 -4.62
CA THR A 283 -16.07 -4.64 -4.21
C THR A 283 -14.71 -4.35 -4.84
N GLY A 284 -14.68 -3.59 -5.95
CA GLY A 284 -13.47 -3.16 -6.63
C GLY A 284 -13.18 -1.68 -6.38
N ASP A 285 -12.48 -1.06 -7.32
CA ASP A 285 -12.10 0.34 -7.26
C ASP A 285 -13.23 1.24 -7.75
N LEU A 286 -13.27 2.47 -7.25
CA LEU A 286 -14.17 3.52 -7.73
C LEU A 286 -13.37 4.60 -8.43
N THR A 287 -13.74 4.94 -9.67
CA THR A 287 -13.17 6.07 -10.40
C THR A 287 -14.24 7.12 -10.69
N ILE A 288 -14.03 8.35 -10.24
CA ILE A 288 -14.73 9.54 -10.69
C ILE A 288 -13.88 10.16 -11.80
N ALA A 289 -14.24 9.90 -13.05
CA ALA A 289 -13.41 10.18 -14.20
C ALA A 289 -13.35 11.68 -14.53
N GLU A 290 -12.28 12.07 -15.24
CA GLU A 290 -12.07 13.44 -15.76
C GLU A 290 -13.27 13.96 -16.58
N SER A 291 -13.99 13.06 -17.25
CA SER A 291 -15.17 13.38 -18.06
C SER A 291 -16.34 13.97 -17.28
N VAL A 292 -16.37 13.80 -15.94
CA VAL A 292 -17.31 14.52 -15.05
C VAL A 292 -17.06 16.03 -15.11
N GLY A 293 -15.84 16.48 -15.43
CA GLY A 293 -15.48 17.89 -15.52
C GLY A 293 -15.65 18.60 -14.17
N ASP A 294 -16.34 19.74 -14.19
CA ASP A 294 -16.69 20.51 -12.98
C ASP A 294 -18.06 20.07 -12.37
N GLY A 295 -18.58 18.92 -12.80
CA GLY A 295 -19.85 18.38 -12.32
C GLY A 295 -19.82 17.92 -10.87
N THR A 296 -20.97 17.41 -10.42
CA THR A 296 -21.17 16.92 -9.06
C THR A 296 -21.42 15.41 -9.00
N VAL A 297 -20.63 14.73 -8.17
CA VAL A 297 -20.84 13.33 -7.77
C VAL A 297 -21.05 13.26 -6.26
N VAL A 298 -22.06 12.48 -5.85
CA VAL A 298 -22.42 12.23 -4.45
C VAL A 298 -22.44 10.72 -4.19
N LEU A 299 -21.79 10.29 -3.11
CA LEU A 299 -21.92 8.94 -2.57
C LEU A 299 -22.65 9.05 -1.23
N ASP A 300 -23.72 8.28 -1.06
CA ASP A 300 -24.54 8.29 0.15
C ASP A 300 -24.75 6.87 0.68
N ASN A 301 -24.21 6.56 1.86
CA ASN A 301 -24.21 5.21 2.43
C ASN A 301 -23.61 4.16 1.45
N VAL A 302 -22.44 4.48 0.90
CA VAL A 302 -21.69 3.60 -0.01
C VAL A 302 -20.46 3.03 0.70
N ILE A 303 -20.20 1.74 0.49
CA ILE A 303 -19.00 1.04 0.95
C ILE A 303 -18.11 0.76 -0.28
N VAL A 304 -16.88 1.28 -0.29
CA VAL A 304 -15.89 0.98 -1.33
C VAL A 304 -14.76 0.16 -0.71
N LYS A 305 -14.55 -1.06 -1.21
CA LYS A 305 -13.53 -1.99 -0.70
C LYS A 305 -12.16 -1.82 -1.36
N GLY A 306 -12.13 -1.28 -2.57
CA GLY A 306 -10.91 -0.97 -3.29
C GLY A 306 -10.46 0.48 -3.06
N GLU A 307 -9.63 0.94 -3.98
CA GLU A 307 -9.13 2.32 -4.04
C GLU A 307 -10.18 3.25 -4.65
N THR A 308 -10.12 4.54 -4.31
CA THR A 308 -10.98 5.56 -4.92
C THR A 308 -10.14 6.60 -5.65
N TYR A 309 -10.37 6.76 -6.95
CA TYR A 309 -9.70 7.75 -7.80
C TYR A 309 -10.64 8.89 -8.13
N VAL A 310 -10.27 10.11 -7.76
CA VAL A 310 -11.05 11.32 -7.99
C VAL A 310 -10.32 12.21 -8.99
N LYS A 311 -10.74 12.15 -10.25
CA LYS A 311 -10.15 12.90 -11.37
C LYS A 311 -11.09 13.98 -11.95
N GLY A 312 -12.38 13.89 -11.65
CA GLY A 312 -13.40 14.89 -11.96
C GLY A 312 -14.11 15.39 -10.71
N GLY A 313 -14.89 16.46 -10.86
CA GLY A 313 -15.56 17.17 -9.77
C GLY A 313 -15.21 18.66 -9.78
N GLY A 314 -16.21 19.52 -9.59
CA GLY A 314 -16.01 20.97 -9.51
C GLY A 314 -15.77 21.49 -8.10
N THR A 315 -15.88 22.80 -7.92
CA THR A 315 -15.75 23.47 -6.61
C THR A 315 -16.90 23.17 -5.65
N ASP A 316 -17.91 22.43 -6.10
CA ASP A 316 -19.03 21.96 -5.29
C ASP A 316 -19.05 20.44 -5.05
N SER A 317 -18.04 19.72 -5.55
CA SER A 317 -17.97 18.26 -5.62
C SER A 317 -16.56 17.76 -5.29
N VAL A 318 -16.32 16.58 -4.74
CA VAL A 318 -17.12 15.35 -4.55
C VAL A 318 -17.63 15.21 -3.13
N ILE A 319 -18.82 14.64 -2.93
CA ILE A 319 -19.42 14.48 -1.60
C ILE A 319 -19.48 13.00 -1.21
N PHE A 320 -18.89 12.65 -0.08
CA PHE A 320 -18.97 11.35 0.57
C PHE A 320 -19.78 11.47 1.86
N ARG A 321 -21.03 10.98 1.85
CA ARG A 321 -21.95 11.02 2.98
C ARG A 321 -22.16 9.64 3.57
N SER A 322 -21.90 9.49 4.87
CA SER A 322 -22.08 8.24 5.62
C SER A 322 -21.45 7.01 4.92
N CYS A 323 -20.32 7.19 4.25
CA CYS A 323 -19.65 6.15 3.46
C CYS A 323 -18.63 5.37 4.30
N THR A 324 -18.22 4.18 3.83
CA THR A 324 -17.06 3.45 4.36
C THR A 324 -16.08 3.22 3.22
N LEU A 325 -14.92 3.88 3.27
CA LEU A 325 -13.88 3.75 2.25
C LEU A 325 -12.73 2.96 2.86
N GLU A 326 -12.54 1.71 2.43
CA GLU A 326 -11.51 0.82 3.00
C GLU A 326 -10.11 1.10 2.41
N GLY A 327 -10.04 1.60 1.18
CA GLY A 327 -8.79 1.96 0.49
C GLY A 327 -8.40 3.44 0.60
N THR A 328 -7.39 3.83 -0.17
CA THR A 328 -6.93 5.22 -0.30
C THR A 328 -7.81 5.99 -1.28
N ILE A 329 -8.07 7.26 -0.99
CA ILE A 329 -8.58 8.20 -1.98
C ILE A 329 -7.39 8.90 -2.63
N THR A 330 -7.23 8.78 -3.94
CA THR A 330 -6.26 9.53 -4.73
C THR A 330 -6.96 10.63 -5.52
N VAL A 331 -6.55 11.87 -5.33
CA VAL A 331 -7.16 13.05 -5.97
C VAL A 331 -6.20 13.62 -7.00
N GLU A 332 -6.60 13.63 -8.26
CA GLU A 332 -5.78 14.06 -9.39
C GLU A 332 -6.67 14.81 -10.39
N LYS A 333 -6.99 16.07 -10.08
CA LYS A 333 -7.76 16.96 -10.96
C LYS A 333 -6.81 17.83 -11.78
N GLU A 334 -6.92 17.77 -13.11
CA GLU A 334 -6.02 18.45 -14.06
C GLU A 334 -5.83 19.96 -13.79
N ASP A 335 -6.89 20.67 -13.38
CA ASP A 335 -6.82 22.10 -13.07
C ASP A 335 -6.64 22.43 -11.58
N GLY A 336 -6.54 21.40 -10.72
CA GLY A 336 -6.40 21.53 -9.26
C GLY A 336 -7.60 22.16 -8.55
N LYS A 337 -8.77 22.27 -9.20
CA LYS A 337 -9.94 22.95 -8.63
C LYS A 337 -11.06 21.96 -8.33
N ILE A 338 -11.00 21.36 -7.16
CA ILE A 338 -11.99 20.40 -6.68
C ILE A 338 -12.28 20.60 -5.20
N ARG A 339 -13.53 20.35 -4.76
CA ARG A 339 -13.93 20.43 -3.34
C ARG A 339 -14.49 19.11 -2.82
N ILE A 340 -13.64 18.32 -2.19
CA ILE A 340 -14.05 17.05 -1.58
C ILE A 340 -14.65 17.31 -0.19
N VAL A 341 -15.84 16.76 0.06
CA VAL A 341 -16.57 16.85 1.33
C VAL A 341 -16.76 15.44 1.87
N VAL A 342 -16.27 15.22 3.09
CA VAL A 342 -16.44 13.99 3.86
C VAL A 342 -17.38 14.29 5.02
N GLU A 343 -18.59 13.75 4.97
CA GLU A 343 -19.66 14.10 5.90
C GLU A 343 -20.42 12.89 6.46
N GLY A 344 -21.19 13.12 7.52
CA GLY A 344 -21.86 12.07 8.27
C GLY A 344 -20.85 11.14 8.94
N SER A 345 -21.23 9.88 9.12
CA SER A 345 -20.35 8.87 9.74
C SER A 345 -19.23 8.36 8.82
N THR A 346 -18.78 9.16 7.84
CA THR A 346 -17.74 8.75 6.89
C THR A 346 -16.37 8.79 7.53
N SER A 347 -15.64 7.66 7.47
CA SER A 347 -14.24 7.58 7.88
C SER A 347 -13.38 7.19 6.68
N VAL A 348 -12.28 7.93 6.47
CA VAL A 348 -11.34 7.69 5.37
C VAL A 348 -9.94 7.41 5.94
N PRO A 349 -9.36 6.22 5.72
CA PRO A 349 -8.04 5.88 6.23
C PRO A 349 -6.94 6.78 5.65
N LYS A 350 -7.02 7.08 4.35
CA LYS A 350 -5.96 7.83 3.68
C LYS A 350 -6.46 8.61 2.47
N VAL A 351 -6.02 9.85 2.35
CA VAL A 351 -6.21 10.70 1.18
C VAL A 351 -4.85 11.15 0.65
N VAL A 352 -4.58 10.91 -0.64
CA VAL A 352 -3.40 11.41 -1.35
C VAL A 352 -3.85 12.49 -2.33
N LEU A 353 -3.40 13.73 -2.10
CA LEU A 353 -3.71 14.87 -2.95
C LEU A 353 -2.60 15.03 -3.99
N GLN A 354 -2.78 14.52 -5.20
CA GLN A 354 -1.87 14.67 -6.34
C GLN A 354 -2.18 15.90 -7.21
N SER A 355 -3.11 16.75 -6.75
CA SER A 355 -3.41 18.05 -7.34
C SER A 355 -3.88 19.02 -6.25
N GLY A 356 -4.11 20.28 -6.62
CA GLY A 356 -4.83 21.22 -5.76
C GLY A 356 -6.21 20.69 -5.40
N ALA A 357 -6.66 20.98 -4.18
CA ALA A 357 -7.97 20.55 -3.66
C ALA A 357 -8.39 21.33 -2.41
N ILE A 358 -9.70 21.47 -2.24
CA ILE A 358 -10.32 21.82 -0.96
C ILE A 358 -10.86 20.52 -0.36
N LEU A 359 -10.36 20.12 0.81
CA LEU A 359 -10.82 18.95 1.53
C LEU A 359 -11.53 19.38 2.83
N ILE A 360 -12.80 19.03 2.94
CA ILE A 360 -13.66 19.41 4.06
C ILE A 360 -14.15 18.16 4.77
N THR A 361 -14.02 18.11 6.10
CA THR A 361 -14.68 17.11 6.95
C THR A 361 -15.69 17.78 7.87
N GLN A 362 -16.89 17.21 7.97
CA GLN A 362 -18.00 17.78 8.75
C GLN A 362 -18.95 16.69 9.26
N GLU A 363 -19.87 17.03 10.18
CA GLU A 363 -20.92 16.11 10.67
C GLU A 363 -20.38 14.73 11.14
N ASP A 364 -19.29 14.72 11.91
CA ASP A 364 -18.54 13.53 12.38
C ASP A 364 -17.65 12.84 11.33
N GLY A 365 -17.60 13.36 10.10
CA GLY A 365 -16.68 12.89 9.07
C GLY A 365 -15.23 13.11 9.47
N SER A 366 -14.35 12.17 9.16
CA SER A 366 -12.93 12.26 9.49
C SER A 366 -12.02 11.61 8.44
N VAL A 367 -10.77 12.09 8.40
CA VAL A 367 -9.70 11.52 7.59
C VAL A 367 -8.52 11.22 8.50
N GLU A 368 -8.04 9.98 8.51
CA GLU A 368 -6.95 9.54 9.39
C GLU A 368 -5.59 10.06 8.91
N GLU A 369 -5.31 9.98 7.60
CA GLU A 369 -4.07 10.49 7.00
C GLU A 369 -4.33 11.26 5.70
N VAL A 370 -3.74 12.44 5.56
CA VAL A 370 -3.68 13.22 4.31
C VAL A 370 -2.23 13.35 3.87
N ILE A 371 -1.92 13.05 2.61
CA ILE A 371 -0.57 13.17 2.04
C ILE A 371 -0.59 14.10 0.82
N LEU A 372 0.30 15.09 0.84
CA LEU A 372 0.70 15.89 -0.32
C LEU A 372 2.06 15.35 -0.80
N PRO A 373 2.11 14.53 -1.86
CA PRO A 373 3.32 13.84 -2.30
C PRO A 373 4.34 14.77 -2.95
N GLU A 374 5.58 14.30 -3.11
CA GLU A 374 6.69 15.07 -3.68
C GLU A 374 6.44 15.58 -5.10
N GLU A 375 5.64 14.85 -5.88
CA GLU A 375 5.38 15.10 -7.30
C GLU A 375 4.32 16.18 -7.58
N LEU A 376 3.87 16.92 -6.55
CA LEU A 376 2.96 18.05 -6.72
C LEU A 376 3.65 19.25 -7.38
N ASP A 377 2.93 19.93 -8.26
CA ASP A 377 3.39 21.18 -8.87
C ASP A 377 3.64 22.26 -7.81
N GLU A 378 4.68 23.08 -8.01
CA GLU A 378 4.94 24.25 -7.17
C GLU A 378 3.73 25.20 -7.17
N ASP A 379 3.49 25.88 -6.05
CA ASP A 379 2.35 26.78 -5.83
C ASP A 379 0.97 26.08 -5.86
N THR A 380 0.92 24.74 -5.83
CA THR A 380 -0.35 24.01 -5.67
C THR A 380 -1.06 24.46 -4.39
N GLU A 381 -2.31 24.91 -4.55
CA GLU A 381 -3.15 25.36 -3.45
C GLU A 381 -3.96 24.20 -2.87
N VAL A 382 -3.82 23.96 -1.57
CA VAL A 382 -4.60 22.99 -0.82
C VAL A 382 -5.27 23.68 0.36
N VAL A 383 -6.56 23.45 0.55
CA VAL A 383 -7.31 23.97 1.70
C VAL A 383 -7.86 22.80 2.49
N LEU A 384 -7.54 22.72 3.78
CA LEU A 384 -8.03 21.70 4.69
C LEU A 384 -8.98 22.35 5.69
N SER A 385 -10.20 21.81 5.83
CA SER A 385 -11.17 22.28 6.80
C SER A 385 -11.83 21.12 7.54
N GLY A 386 -11.78 21.11 8.87
CA GLY A 386 -12.37 20.05 9.69
C GLY A 386 -11.33 19.25 10.51
N SER A 387 -11.65 18.00 10.81
CA SER A 387 -10.85 17.09 11.65
C SER A 387 -10.00 16.12 10.82
N PHE A 388 -8.69 16.12 11.08
CA PHE A 388 -7.69 15.26 10.44
C PHE A 388 -6.75 14.65 11.49
N GLY A 389 -6.40 13.37 11.34
CA GLY A 389 -5.41 12.73 12.20
C GLY A 389 -4.00 13.23 11.89
N LYS A 390 -3.42 12.73 10.80
CA LYS A 390 -2.10 13.12 10.31
C LYS A 390 -2.21 13.83 8.97
N VAL A 391 -1.49 14.93 8.80
CA VAL A 391 -1.29 15.60 7.51
C VAL A 391 0.20 15.63 7.23
N GLU A 392 0.63 15.03 6.12
CA GLU A 392 2.02 14.99 5.68
C GLU A 392 2.17 15.76 4.36
N ILE A 393 3.07 16.73 4.37
CA ILE A 393 3.38 17.56 3.21
C ILE A 393 4.82 17.26 2.81
N ALA A 394 4.99 16.51 1.73
CA ALA A 394 6.29 16.18 1.14
C ALA A 394 6.62 17.06 -0.09
N SER A 395 5.60 17.71 -0.66
CA SER A 395 5.70 18.57 -1.84
C SER A 395 6.51 19.84 -1.61
N GLN A 396 7.35 20.20 -2.58
CA GLN A 396 8.07 21.48 -2.61
C GLN A 396 7.13 22.63 -2.99
N GLY A 397 7.23 23.76 -2.30
CA GLY A 397 6.55 25.01 -2.71
C GLY A 397 5.02 24.99 -2.66
N ALA A 398 4.40 24.02 -2.00
CA ALA A 398 2.93 23.96 -1.88
C ALA A 398 2.40 25.10 -0.98
N SER A 399 1.17 25.53 -1.25
CA SER A 399 0.45 26.51 -0.43
C SER A 399 -0.73 25.84 0.27
N VAL A 400 -0.60 25.60 1.57
CA VAL A 400 -1.58 24.87 2.38
C VAL A 400 -2.27 25.81 3.37
N SER A 401 -3.59 25.94 3.28
CA SER A 401 -4.40 26.71 4.22
C SER A 401 -5.20 25.79 5.13
N ILE A 402 -5.07 26.00 6.45
CA ILE A 402 -5.83 25.30 7.47
C ILE A 402 -6.98 26.21 7.91
N GLY A 403 -8.20 25.85 7.50
CA GLY A 403 -9.39 26.69 7.65
C GLY A 403 -9.90 26.81 9.09
N ALA A 404 -10.86 27.71 9.28
CA ALA A 404 -11.47 28.00 10.58
C ALA A 404 -12.09 26.75 11.23
N GLY A 405 -11.83 26.57 12.53
CA GLY A 405 -12.36 25.45 13.32
C GLY A 405 -11.72 24.09 13.04
N SER A 406 -10.68 24.04 12.19
CA SER A 406 -10.00 22.79 11.86
C SER A 406 -9.16 22.27 13.01
N SER A 407 -9.09 20.95 13.17
CA SER A 407 -8.22 20.26 14.12
C SER A 407 -7.35 19.25 13.38
N ILE A 408 -6.05 19.36 13.53
CA ILE A 408 -5.07 18.40 13.01
C ILE A 408 -4.28 17.84 14.19
N ASP A 409 -4.27 16.52 14.40
CA ASP A 409 -3.50 15.93 15.50
C ASP A 409 -2.00 16.07 15.25
N THR A 410 -1.54 15.72 14.04
CA THR A 410 -0.13 15.83 13.63
C THR A 410 0.00 16.40 12.22
N LEU A 411 0.71 17.51 12.08
CA LEU A 411 1.09 18.11 10.80
C LEU A 411 2.61 17.93 10.60
N VAL A 412 3.02 17.33 9.48
CA VAL A 412 4.41 17.05 9.15
C VAL A 412 4.78 17.76 7.87
N LEU A 413 5.80 18.62 7.92
CA LEU A 413 6.52 19.10 6.74
C LEU A 413 7.72 18.17 6.54
N GLY A 414 7.66 17.35 5.49
CA GLY A 414 8.70 16.40 5.11
C GLY A 414 9.99 17.08 4.65
N GLU A 415 11.05 16.31 4.47
CA GLU A 415 12.38 16.83 4.11
C GLU A 415 12.40 17.56 2.75
N ASN A 416 11.49 17.17 1.85
CA ASN A 416 11.35 17.75 0.51
C ASN A 416 10.42 18.97 0.45
N ALA A 417 9.79 19.36 1.57
CA ALA A 417 8.80 20.45 1.63
C ALA A 417 9.39 21.87 1.62
N THR A 418 10.50 22.07 0.89
CA THR A 418 11.19 23.36 0.84
C THR A 418 10.32 24.42 0.19
N GLY A 419 10.24 25.61 0.80
CA GLY A 419 9.46 26.74 0.30
C GLY A 419 7.95 26.60 0.48
N THR A 420 7.48 25.51 1.09
CA THR A 420 6.07 25.30 1.40
C THR A 420 5.57 26.37 2.38
N LYS A 421 4.35 26.85 2.13
CA LYS A 421 3.65 27.84 2.95
C LYS A 421 2.47 27.17 3.63
N VAL A 422 2.39 27.30 4.95
CA VAL A 422 1.25 26.84 5.74
C VAL A 422 0.63 28.04 6.42
N ASP A 423 -0.63 28.34 6.11
CA ASP A 423 -1.39 29.40 6.77
C ASP A 423 -2.45 28.82 7.70
N LEU A 424 -2.40 29.20 8.98
CA LEU A 424 -3.34 28.74 10.00
C LEU A 424 -4.38 29.82 10.30
N ASP A 425 -5.66 29.53 10.01
CA ASP A 425 -6.75 30.37 10.49
C ASP A 425 -6.70 30.52 12.01
N LYS A 426 -7.16 31.66 12.54
CA LYS A 426 -7.16 31.97 13.98
C LYS A 426 -7.90 30.93 14.84
N GLU A 427 -8.86 30.20 14.26
CA GLU A 427 -9.64 29.15 14.94
C GLU A 427 -9.10 27.74 14.66
N ALA A 428 -8.02 27.61 13.86
CA ALA A 428 -7.36 26.34 13.60
C ALA A 428 -6.55 25.87 14.81
N ASN A 429 -6.47 24.56 14.98
CA ASN A 429 -5.72 23.90 16.05
C ASN A 429 -4.85 22.78 15.48
N VAL A 430 -3.54 22.88 15.67
CA VAL A 430 -2.57 21.83 15.34
C VAL A 430 -1.99 21.29 16.63
N GLY A 431 -2.14 19.99 16.88
CA GLY A 431 -1.60 19.32 18.07
C GLY A 431 -0.08 19.32 18.06
N THR A 432 0.50 18.60 17.10
CA THR A 432 1.94 18.53 16.86
C THR A 432 2.26 19.01 15.44
N LEU A 433 3.23 19.91 15.31
CA LEU A 433 3.80 20.36 14.04
C LEU A 433 5.26 19.89 13.98
N THR A 434 5.61 19.03 13.02
CA THR A 434 7.00 18.62 12.76
C THR A 434 7.50 19.32 11.50
N VAL A 435 8.67 19.98 11.58
CA VAL A 435 9.24 20.75 10.47
C VAL A 435 10.63 20.22 10.11
N ASN A 436 10.73 19.54 8.96
CA ASN A 436 11.98 18.95 8.46
C ASN A 436 12.60 19.73 7.27
N ALA A 437 11.93 20.74 6.74
CA ALA A 437 12.41 21.55 5.61
C ALA A 437 12.24 23.06 5.85
N PRO A 438 12.97 23.93 5.13
CA PRO A 438 12.73 25.37 5.16
C PRO A 438 11.33 25.69 4.63
N ALA A 439 10.48 26.28 5.48
CA ALA A 439 9.08 26.55 5.16
C ALA A 439 8.60 27.83 5.85
N GLU A 440 7.47 28.37 5.40
CA GLU A 440 6.81 29.52 6.02
C GLU A 440 5.52 29.07 6.72
N ILE A 441 5.40 29.33 8.03
CA ILE A 441 4.21 29.01 8.82
C ILE A 441 3.62 30.33 9.31
N THR A 442 2.47 30.71 8.76
CA THR A 442 1.77 31.96 9.03
C THR A 442 0.44 31.73 9.73
N GLY A 443 -0.26 32.83 10.02
CA GLY A 443 -1.59 32.78 10.62
C GLY A 443 -1.58 32.94 12.14
N GLN A 444 -2.75 32.73 12.73
CA GLN A 444 -3.03 32.98 14.16
C GLN A 444 -3.54 31.73 14.89
N GLY A 445 -3.59 30.59 14.20
CA GLY A 445 -4.05 29.33 14.78
C GLY A 445 -3.14 28.82 15.90
N ARG A 446 -3.71 27.96 16.76
CA ARG A 446 -3.00 27.37 17.89
C ARG A 446 -2.10 26.23 17.40
N ILE A 447 -0.85 26.23 17.84
CA ILE A 447 0.07 25.09 17.68
C ILE A 447 0.46 24.61 19.07
N GLY A 448 0.17 23.36 19.40
CA GLY A 448 0.52 22.77 20.70
C GLY A 448 2.03 22.57 20.84
N THR A 449 2.58 21.57 20.16
CA THR A 449 4.03 21.31 20.12
C THR A 449 4.56 21.51 18.72
N ALA A 450 5.63 22.29 18.57
CA ALA A 450 6.41 22.38 17.34
C ALA A 450 7.75 21.65 17.51
N GLU A 451 7.99 20.63 16.69
CA GLU A 451 9.25 19.89 16.58
C GLU A 451 10.03 20.40 15.37
N ILE A 452 11.03 21.22 15.62
CA ILE A 452 11.83 21.90 14.59
C ILE A 452 13.12 21.12 14.37
N ASN A 453 13.18 20.38 13.27
CA ASN A 453 14.37 19.64 12.83
C ASN A 453 15.18 20.43 11.78
N ASN A 454 14.55 21.42 11.13
CA ASN A 454 15.23 22.35 10.23
C ASN A 454 15.18 23.80 10.78
N PRO A 455 16.32 24.47 11.00
CA PRO A 455 16.37 25.79 11.63
C PRO A 455 15.98 26.95 10.68
N ASP A 456 15.83 26.71 9.38
CA ASP A 456 15.52 27.72 8.35
C ASP A 456 14.01 27.89 8.12
N VAL A 457 13.20 27.57 9.12
CA VAL A 457 11.76 27.80 9.12
C VAL A 457 11.42 29.24 9.52
N ASP A 458 10.55 29.91 8.76
CA ASP A 458 9.96 31.21 9.14
C ASP A 458 8.60 30.97 9.81
N MET A 459 8.58 30.91 11.13
CA MET A 459 7.36 30.74 11.91
C MET A 459 6.87 32.08 12.47
N LYS A 460 5.71 32.52 11.97
CA LYS A 460 4.97 33.68 12.50
C LYS A 460 3.88 33.27 13.48
N ALA A 461 3.36 32.05 13.37
CA ALA A 461 2.47 31.46 14.37
C ALA A 461 3.30 30.94 15.56
N GLU A 462 2.99 31.40 16.78
CA GLU A 462 3.75 31.03 17.99
C GLU A 462 3.21 29.72 18.61
N PRO A 463 4.01 28.65 18.69
CA PRO A 463 3.61 27.40 19.34
C PRO A 463 3.70 27.49 20.88
N GLU A 464 2.87 26.71 21.58
CA GLU A 464 2.89 26.64 23.05
C GLU A 464 4.17 25.99 23.59
N LYS A 465 4.74 25.03 22.84
CA LYS A 465 5.99 24.36 23.16
C LYS A 465 6.83 24.15 21.90
N VAL A 466 8.13 24.44 22.00
CA VAL A 466 9.11 24.14 20.93
C VAL A 466 10.10 23.08 21.38
N VAL A 467 10.35 22.10 20.52
CA VAL A 467 11.38 21.06 20.65
C VAL A 467 12.30 21.15 19.43
N TYR A 468 13.62 21.22 19.65
CA TYR A 468 14.59 21.28 18.56
C TYR A 468 15.27 19.92 18.38
N GLY A 469 15.33 19.44 17.12
CA GLY A 469 16.13 18.28 16.73
C GLY A 469 17.64 18.52 16.90
N GLU A 470 18.44 17.43 16.84
CA GLU A 470 19.89 17.53 17.04
C GLU A 470 20.57 18.44 15.99
N ASP A 471 20.08 18.40 14.75
CA ASP A 471 20.60 19.18 13.62
C ASP A 471 20.07 20.64 13.59
N ALA A 472 18.97 20.94 14.29
CA ALA A 472 18.38 22.28 14.38
C ALA A 472 19.03 23.19 15.42
N LYS A 473 19.99 22.68 16.21
CA LYS A 473 20.78 23.49 17.13
C LYS A 473 21.70 24.41 16.32
N LYS A 474 21.30 25.68 16.12
CA LYS A 474 22.15 26.71 15.51
C LYS A 474 23.57 26.67 16.11
N GLU A 475 24.57 26.44 15.25
CA GLU A 475 25.99 26.55 15.62
C GLU A 475 26.23 27.90 16.33
N GLU A 476 26.91 27.88 17.48
CA GLU A 476 27.52 29.08 18.06
C GLU A 476 28.37 29.78 16.97
N PRO A 477 28.37 31.12 16.88
CA PRO A 477 29.14 31.80 15.86
C PRO A 477 30.62 31.44 16.00
N LYS A 478 31.16 30.74 14.97
CA LYS A 478 32.58 30.40 14.87
C LYS A 478 33.40 31.66 15.10
N LYS A 479 34.28 31.57 16.10
CA LYS A 479 35.18 32.62 16.57
C LYS A 479 36.09 33.08 15.41
N GLY A 480 35.66 34.13 14.71
CA GLY A 480 36.48 34.85 13.74
C GLY A 480 37.65 35.52 14.46
N SER A 481 38.85 35.02 14.20
CA SER A 481 40.10 35.67 14.60
C SER A 481 40.27 36.98 13.81
N GLY A 482 40.40 38.10 14.52
CA GLY A 482 41.14 39.26 14.03
C GLY A 482 40.41 40.60 14.08
N GLY A 483 40.96 41.53 14.86
CA GLY A 483 40.86 42.98 14.62
C GLY A 483 39.94 43.74 15.56
N GLY A 484 40.53 44.42 16.54
CA GLY A 484 39.81 45.16 17.58
C GLY A 484 39.20 46.50 17.16
N GLY A 485 38.36 47.02 18.06
CA GLY A 485 37.80 48.37 18.01
C GLY A 485 36.69 48.51 19.06
N GLY A 486 37.02 49.12 20.19
CA GLY A 486 36.11 49.28 21.32
C GLY A 486 34.93 50.21 21.02
N GLY A 487 33.74 49.72 21.31
CA GLY A 487 32.50 50.47 21.47
C GLY A 487 31.54 49.59 22.26
N GLY A 488 31.29 49.93 23.52
CA GLY A 488 30.46 49.11 24.41
C GLY A 488 29.05 48.98 23.84
N THR A 489 28.70 47.78 23.37
CA THR A 489 27.34 47.45 22.95
C THR A 489 26.47 47.31 24.19
N THR A 490 25.54 48.24 24.37
CA THR A 490 24.47 48.10 25.36
C THR A 490 23.49 47.02 24.87
N ILE A 491 23.27 45.99 25.67
CA ILE A 491 22.21 44.99 25.43
C ILE A 491 20.95 45.53 26.10
N PRO A 492 19.92 45.97 25.33
CA PRO A 492 18.69 46.49 25.91
C PRO A 492 17.90 45.36 26.58
N VAL A 493 17.14 45.70 27.61
CA VAL A 493 16.13 44.80 28.17
C VAL A 493 15.00 44.65 27.16
N SER A 494 14.71 43.42 26.76
CA SER A 494 13.63 43.11 25.83
C SER A 494 12.32 42.73 26.53
N ALA A 495 12.39 42.18 27.75
CA ALA A 495 11.21 41.84 28.55
C ALA A 495 11.52 41.77 30.05
N ILE A 496 10.50 42.00 30.87
CA ILE A 496 10.50 41.75 32.32
C ILE A 496 9.29 40.87 32.63
N SER A 497 9.50 39.72 33.23
CA SER A 497 8.44 38.84 33.74
C SER A 497 8.44 38.84 35.26
N VAL A 498 7.27 38.67 35.88
CA VAL A 498 7.09 38.70 37.33
C VAL A 498 6.30 37.48 37.76
N GLU A 499 6.83 36.70 38.70
CA GLU A 499 6.18 35.49 39.20
C GLU A 499 6.31 35.35 40.73
N PRO A 500 5.21 35.05 41.46
CA PRO A 500 3.83 35.03 40.96
C PRO A 500 3.34 36.45 40.61
N THR A 501 2.38 36.55 39.67
CA THR A 501 1.74 37.83 39.29
C THR A 501 0.82 38.39 40.37
N GLU A 502 0.43 37.58 41.36
CA GLU A 502 -0.41 37.97 42.48
C GLU A 502 0.07 37.27 43.77
N LEU A 503 0.22 38.02 44.87
CA LEU A 503 0.64 37.48 46.17
C LEU A 503 -0.43 37.76 47.21
N ILE A 504 -1.08 36.70 47.71
CA ILE A 504 -2.12 36.77 48.75
C ILE A 504 -1.48 36.46 50.11
N LEU A 505 -1.50 37.43 51.02
CA LEU A 505 -1.02 37.26 52.40
C LEU A 505 -2.22 37.18 53.36
N SER A 506 -2.42 36.03 53.99
CA SER A 506 -3.48 35.82 54.98
C SER A 506 -2.95 35.92 56.41
N ALA A 507 -3.46 36.84 57.22
CA ALA A 507 -3.12 36.94 58.65
C ALA A 507 -3.90 35.89 59.46
N GLY A 508 -3.28 34.75 59.78
CA GLY A 508 -3.98 33.67 60.48
C GLY A 508 -3.15 32.70 61.31
N GLU A 509 -1.83 32.58 61.10
CA GLU A 509 -0.99 31.66 61.89
C GLU A 509 0.33 32.31 62.34
N PRO A 510 0.74 32.16 63.61
CA PRO A 510 2.07 32.59 64.04
C PRO A 510 3.12 31.66 63.43
N GLY A 511 3.78 32.08 62.34
CA GLY A 511 4.91 31.35 61.78
C GLY A 511 5.29 31.64 60.33
N VAL A 512 4.41 32.22 59.51
CA VAL A 512 4.72 32.57 58.11
C VAL A 512 4.20 33.96 57.79
N THR A 513 5.10 34.94 57.65
CA THR A 513 4.75 36.35 57.34
C THR A 513 5.51 36.94 56.16
N THR A 514 6.06 36.11 55.26
CA THR A 514 6.74 36.63 54.06
C THR A 514 6.39 35.79 52.83
N GLY A 515 5.72 36.43 51.87
CA GLY A 515 5.66 35.98 50.49
C GLY A 515 6.68 36.73 49.64
N SER A 516 7.17 36.11 48.57
CA SER A 516 8.18 36.71 47.68
C SER A 516 7.66 36.69 46.24
N ILE A 517 7.93 37.78 45.52
CA ILE A 517 7.69 37.91 44.09
C ILE A 517 9.06 38.09 43.42
N ILE A 518 9.31 37.36 42.34
CA ILE A 518 10.56 37.39 41.59
C ILE A 518 10.32 38.05 40.24
N ALA A 519 11.06 39.13 39.96
CA ALA A 519 11.09 39.76 38.64
C ALA A 519 12.33 39.29 37.87
N THR A 520 12.14 38.76 36.65
CA THR A 520 13.22 38.26 35.79
C THR A 520 13.34 39.13 34.54
N VAL A 521 14.57 39.59 34.27
CA VAL A 521 14.89 40.45 33.13
C VAL A 521 15.51 39.62 32.00
N SER A 522 15.00 39.78 30.79
CA SER A 522 15.50 39.14 29.57
C SER A 522 16.09 40.16 28.58
N PRO A 523 17.19 39.83 27.90
CA PRO A 523 18.03 38.64 28.12
C PRO A 523 18.82 38.76 29.44
N SER A 524 19.26 37.62 29.99
CA SER A 524 19.94 37.56 31.29
C SER A 524 21.27 38.34 31.35
N ASN A 525 21.81 38.78 30.21
CA ASN A 525 23.01 39.59 30.07
C ASN A 525 22.73 41.06 29.69
N ALA A 526 21.48 41.53 29.78
CA ALA A 526 21.14 42.93 29.56
C ALA A 526 22.05 43.85 30.41
N THR A 527 22.57 44.91 29.80
CA THR A 527 23.62 45.75 30.42
C THR A 527 23.05 46.89 31.28
N ASN A 528 21.72 47.11 31.27
CA ASN A 528 21.02 48.08 32.10
C ASN A 528 19.91 47.39 32.90
N LYS A 529 20.29 46.60 33.93
CA LYS A 529 19.36 45.84 34.79
C LYS A 529 18.76 46.67 35.93
N THR A 530 18.73 47.99 35.80
CA THR A 530 18.04 48.85 36.77
C THR A 530 16.54 48.69 36.52
N VAL A 531 15.90 47.79 37.27
CA VAL A 531 14.45 47.57 37.27
C VAL A 531 13.80 48.51 38.27
#